data_AF-A0A8T4W1C9-F1
#
_entry.id   AF-A0A8T4W1C9-F1
#
_cell.length_a   1.000
_cell.length_b   1.000
_cell.length_c   1.000
_cell.angle_alpha   90.00
_cell.angle_beta   90.00
_cell.angle_gamma   90.00
#
_symmetry.space_group_name_H-M   'P 1'
#
loop_
_entity.id
_entity.type
_entity.pdbx_description
1 polymer ?
#
loop_
_entity_poly.entity_id
_entity_poly.type
_entity_poly.pdbx_seq_one_letter_code
_entity_poly.pdbx_strand_id
1 'polypeptide(L)'
;MGLFDTIELYDDVHLPGYPDGVAPAVDVDWQTKGIDRPSMTTFRITADGRLLEEEWHTEEVPPEDRPYASRDDVEEGDLLYMAGCRNRVHDGWIERDDYHGRFDIKHFFEGLDALVTYQVTFTNGRLEGFERLR
;
A
#
# COMPACT_ATOMS: atom_id res chain seq x y z
N MET A 1 10.23 -8.37 -8.73
CA MET A 1 9.10 -7.90 -7.90
C MET A 1 8.56 -6.64 -8.57
N GLY A 2 7.25 -6.54 -8.80
CA GLY A 2 6.65 -5.36 -9.44
C GLY A 2 6.40 -4.24 -8.43
N LEU A 3 6.22 -3.01 -8.91
CA LEU A 3 5.70 -1.91 -8.11
C LEU A 3 4.22 -2.16 -7.81
N PHE A 4 3.82 -1.99 -6.56
CA PHE A 4 2.44 -2.09 -6.13
C PHE A 4 2.19 -1.16 -4.95
N ASP A 5 0.96 -0.72 -4.86
CA ASP A 5 0.48 0.07 -3.73
C ASP A 5 -0.17 -0.87 -2.72
N THR A 6 -0.28 -0.40 -1.49
CA THR A 6 -0.89 -1.13 -0.38
C THR A 6 -2.08 -0.37 0.18
N ILE A 7 -2.95 -1.06 0.90
CA ILE A 7 -4.06 -0.43 1.60
C ILE A 7 -4.27 -1.08 2.97
N GLU A 8 -4.48 -0.22 3.96
CA GLU A 8 -4.78 -0.58 5.33
C GLU A 8 -6.27 -0.35 5.61
N LEU A 9 -6.88 -1.23 6.39
CA LEU A 9 -8.30 -1.18 6.73
C LEU A 9 -8.45 -0.90 8.23
N TYR A 10 -9.36 -0.01 8.61
CA TYR A 10 -9.66 0.24 10.03
C TYR A 10 -10.50 -0.91 10.62
N ASP A 11 -10.46 -1.09 11.94
CA ASP A 11 -11.11 -2.19 12.67
C ASP A 11 -12.60 -2.40 12.33
N ASP A 12 -13.35 -1.31 12.12
CA ASP A 12 -14.78 -1.35 11.84
C ASP A 12 -15.11 -1.61 10.34
N VAL A 13 -14.12 -1.76 9.48
CA VAL A 13 -14.31 -2.04 8.05
C VAL A 13 -14.65 -3.51 7.85
N HIS A 14 -15.91 -3.79 7.52
CA HIS A 14 -16.39 -5.15 7.31
C HIS A 14 -16.11 -5.67 5.89
N LEU A 15 -15.34 -6.76 5.79
CA LEU A 15 -15.14 -7.51 4.56
C LEU A 15 -16.12 -8.69 4.46
N PRO A 16 -17.02 -8.74 3.47
CA PRO A 16 -18.03 -9.79 3.37
C PRO A 16 -17.40 -11.15 3.06
N GLY A 17 -17.75 -12.17 3.84
CA GLY A 17 -17.19 -13.51 3.69
C GLY A 17 -15.68 -13.52 3.91
N TYR A 18 -15.15 -12.70 4.82
CA TYR A 18 -13.78 -12.82 5.28
C TYR A 18 -13.51 -14.23 5.81
N PRO A 19 -12.38 -14.87 5.46
CA PRO A 19 -12.10 -16.21 5.93
C PRO A 19 -11.94 -16.28 7.46
N ASP A 20 -12.48 -17.34 8.06
CA ASP A 20 -12.30 -17.61 9.48
C ASP A 20 -10.90 -18.18 9.76
N GLY A 21 -10.36 -17.91 10.95
CA GLY A 21 -9.12 -18.52 11.42
C GLY A 21 -7.82 -17.91 10.86
N VAL A 22 -7.90 -16.76 10.18
CA VAL A 22 -6.73 -15.95 9.79
C VAL A 22 -6.63 -14.67 10.61
N ALA A 23 -5.53 -13.92 10.41
CA ALA A 23 -5.34 -12.61 11.02
C ALA A 23 -6.53 -11.67 10.73
N PRO A 24 -6.90 -10.78 11.66
CA PRO A 24 -7.90 -9.74 11.42
C PRO A 24 -7.57 -8.91 10.17
N ALA A 25 -8.59 -8.43 9.45
CA ALA A 25 -8.40 -7.68 8.21
C ALA A 25 -7.62 -6.36 8.38
N VAL A 26 -7.63 -5.79 9.60
CA VAL A 26 -6.87 -4.60 10.01
C VAL A 26 -5.36 -4.87 10.12
N ASP A 27 -4.97 -6.09 10.44
CA ASP A 27 -3.56 -6.50 10.62
C ASP A 27 -2.95 -7.02 9.30
N VAL A 28 -3.69 -6.94 8.20
CA VAL A 28 -3.30 -7.48 6.90
C VAL A 28 -2.89 -6.35 5.97
N ASP A 29 -1.68 -6.45 5.44
CA ASP A 29 -1.22 -5.59 4.35
C ASP A 29 -1.83 -6.05 3.03
N TRP A 30 -2.85 -5.34 2.56
CA TRP A 30 -3.50 -5.64 1.29
C TRP A 30 -2.79 -4.96 0.13
N GLN A 31 -2.51 -5.70 -0.95
CA GLN A 31 -2.02 -5.13 -2.19
C GLN A 31 -3.18 -4.58 -3.01
N THR A 32 -3.08 -3.35 -3.50
CA THR A 32 -4.10 -2.79 -4.40
C THR A 32 -3.80 -3.09 -5.88
N LYS A 33 -4.85 -3.13 -6.70
CA LYS A 33 -4.78 -3.16 -8.16
C LYS A 33 -5.87 -2.30 -8.78
N GLY A 34 -5.46 -1.32 -9.60
CA GLY A 34 -6.37 -0.52 -10.40
C GLY A 34 -6.91 0.74 -9.72
N ILE A 35 -6.37 1.13 -8.56
CA ILE A 35 -6.69 2.43 -7.94
C ILE A 35 -6.05 3.58 -8.73
N ASP A 36 -4.74 3.49 -8.95
CA ASP A 36 -3.91 4.43 -9.71
C ASP A 36 -2.77 3.69 -10.42
N ARG A 37 -1.86 4.46 -11.03
CA ARG A 37 -0.59 3.93 -11.50
C ARG A 37 0.29 3.58 -10.29
N PRO A 38 0.78 2.34 -10.17
CA PRO A 38 1.58 1.92 -9.01
C PRO A 38 2.78 2.83 -8.72
N SER A 39 2.83 3.34 -7.49
CA SER A 39 3.86 4.27 -6.99
C SER A 39 4.38 3.91 -5.59
N MET A 40 4.12 2.69 -5.12
CA MET A 40 4.42 2.25 -3.75
C MET A 40 3.65 3.08 -2.71
N THR A 41 2.50 3.63 -3.07
CA THR A 41 1.70 4.46 -2.17
C THR A 41 0.91 3.58 -1.20
N THR A 42 0.81 4.00 0.06
CA THR A 42 -0.08 3.36 1.03
C THR A 42 -1.40 4.12 1.06
N PHE A 43 -2.52 3.40 1.02
CA PHE A 43 -3.86 3.95 1.18
C PHE A 43 -4.47 3.50 2.50
N ARG A 44 -5.50 4.18 2.97
CA ARG A 44 -6.28 3.80 4.16
C ARG A 44 -7.77 3.91 3.88
N ILE A 45 -8.53 2.91 4.32
CA ILE A 45 -9.99 3.00 4.39
C ILE A 45 -10.40 3.17 5.85
N THR A 46 -10.97 4.31 6.18
CA THR A 46 -11.41 4.63 7.54
C THR A 46 -12.72 3.90 7.90
N ALA A 47 -13.02 3.83 9.20
CA ALA A 47 -14.27 3.27 9.71
C ALA A 47 -15.53 3.97 9.15
N ASP A 48 -15.44 5.26 8.84
CA ASP A 48 -16.53 6.04 8.23
C ASP A 48 -16.53 6.01 6.70
N GLY A 49 -15.75 5.10 6.11
CA GLY A 49 -15.74 4.82 4.68
C GLY A 49 -15.06 5.89 3.83
N ARG A 50 -14.06 6.61 4.36
CA ARG A 50 -13.24 7.54 3.57
C ARG A 50 -12.01 6.83 3.04
N LEU A 51 -11.56 7.25 1.85
CA LEU A 51 -10.28 6.87 1.30
C LEU A 51 -9.24 7.94 1.65
N LEU A 52 -8.18 7.54 2.34
CA LEU A 52 -7.01 8.38 2.56
C LEU A 52 -5.84 7.87 1.72
N GLU A 53 -5.08 8.78 1.16
CA GLU A 53 -3.82 8.53 0.48
C GLU A 53 -2.67 9.02 1.37
N GLU A 54 -1.62 8.20 1.47
CA GLU A 54 -0.41 8.59 2.18
C GLU A 54 0.28 9.75 1.47
N GLU A 55 0.47 10.85 2.18
CA GLU A 55 1.33 11.94 1.74
C GLU A 55 2.76 11.65 2.18
N TRP A 56 3.71 11.74 1.25
CA TRP A 56 5.11 11.48 1.49
C TRP A 56 5.99 12.29 0.54
N HIS A 57 7.22 12.54 0.97
CA HIS A 57 8.28 13.09 0.14
C HIS A 57 9.54 12.23 0.23
N THR A 58 10.52 12.54 -0.62
CA THR A 58 11.84 11.91 -0.55
C THR A 58 12.88 12.89 -0.05
N GLU A 59 13.66 12.47 0.93
CA GLU A 59 14.87 13.16 1.38
C GLU A 59 16.11 12.44 0.86
N GLU A 60 17.18 13.21 0.60
CA GLU A 60 18.46 12.63 0.21
C GLU A 60 19.15 11.99 1.42
N VAL A 61 19.72 10.80 1.21
CA VAL A 61 20.51 10.09 2.22
C VAL A 61 21.99 10.38 1.97
N PRO A 62 22.75 10.87 2.96
CA PRO A 62 24.19 11.05 2.85
C PRO A 62 24.90 9.74 2.45
N PRO A 63 25.98 9.78 1.64
CA PRO A 63 26.70 8.57 1.23
C PRO A 63 27.13 7.67 2.39
N GLU A 64 27.52 8.24 3.53
CA GLU A 64 27.93 7.50 4.73
C GLU A 64 26.85 6.56 5.30
N ASP A 65 25.57 6.89 5.11
CA ASP A 65 24.43 6.10 5.58
C ASP A 65 23.87 5.16 4.49
N ARG A 66 24.44 5.18 3.27
CA ARG A 66 23.97 4.33 2.17
C ARG A 66 24.57 2.93 2.29
N PRO A 67 23.79 1.86 1.99
CA PRO A 67 24.22 0.48 2.20
C PRO A 67 25.52 0.05 1.51
N TYR A 68 25.87 0.66 0.37
CA TYR A 68 27.02 0.23 -0.45
C TYR A 68 28.00 1.34 -0.78
N ALA A 69 27.70 2.61 -0.45
CA ALA A 69 28.51 3.74 -0.88
C ALA A 69 29.88 3.82 -0.19
N SER A 70 30.07 3.10 0.93
CA SER A 70 31.33 2.98 1.66
C SER A 70 32.20 1.81 1.20
N ARG A 71 31.78 1.05 0.18
CA ARG A 71 32.55 -0.08 -0.33
C ARG A 71 33.65 0.39 -1.27
N ASP A 72 34.85 -0.18 -1.09
CA ASP A 72 36.03 0.14 -1.90
C ASP A 72 35.89 -0.22 -3.40
N ASP A 73 34.94 -1.10 -3.74
CA ASP A 73 34.67 -1.57 -5.11
C ASP A 73 33.48 -0.87 -5.78
N VAL A 74 32.97 0.22 -5.20
CA VAL A 74 31.79 0.96 -5.67
C VAL A 74 32.15 2.43 -5.91
N GLU A 75 32.03 2.90 -7.16
CA GLU A 75 32.29 4.29 -7.54
C GLU A 75 31.01 5.14 -7.51
N GLU A 76 31.12 6.48 -7.41
CA GLU A 76 29.95 7.38 -7.31
C GLU A 76 28.97 7.27 -8.49
N GLY A 77 29.45 6.83 -9.66
CA GLY A 77 28.63 6.62 -10.86
C GLY A 77 27.89 5.28 -10.89
N ASP A 78 28.16 4.37 -9.96
CA ASP A 78 27.61 3.02 -9.98
C ASP A 78 26.17 2.97 -9.49
N LEU A 79 25.39 2.06 -10.08
CA LEU A 79 24.02 1.79 -9.63
C LEU A 79 23.95 1.38 -8.16
N LEU A 80 24.99 0.70 -7.65
CA LEU A 80 25.11 0.31 -6.26
C LEU A 80 25.33 1.51 -5.33
N TYR A 81 26.07 2.53 -5.77
CA TYR A 81 26.26 3.77 -5.01
C TYR A 81 24.96 4.54 -4.82
N MET A 82 24.11 4.51 -5.85
CA MET A 82 22.79 5.15 -5.83
C MET A 82 21.74 4.36 -5.04
N ALA A 83 22.03 3.10 -4.66
CA ALA A 83 21.10 2.31 -3.88
C ALA A 83 20.97 2.88 -2.46
N GLY A 84 19.73 3.18 -2.05
CA GLY A 84 19.46 3.83 -0.77
C GLY A 84 19.80 5.32 -0.72
N CYS A 85 20.01 5.99 -1.87
CA CYS A 85 20.31 7.42 -1.90
C CYS A 85 19.14 8.34 -1.52
N ARG A 86 17.93 7.78 -1.37
CA ARG A 86 16.73 8.52 -0.95
C ARG A 86 15.96 7.72 0.08
N ASN A 87 15.52 8.41 1.12
CA ASN A 87 14.56 7.90 2.09
C ASN A 87 13.19 8.48 1.80
N ARG A 88 12.16 7.66 1.97
CA ARG A 88 10.78 8.11 1.92
C ARG A 88 10.35 8.52 3.32
N VAL A 89 9.86 9.75 3.44
CA VAL A 89 9.41 10.34 4.70
C VAL A 89 7.90 10.50 4.63
N HIS A 90 7.21 10.02 5.66
CA HIS A 90 5.77 10.14 5.81
C HIS A 90 5.40 11.54 6.30
N ASP A 91 4.58 12.26 5.54
CA ASP A 91 4.12 13.62 5.86
C ASP A 91 2.72 13.64 6.47
N GLY A 92 1.91 12.61 6.20
CA GLY A 92 0.57 12.49 6.73
C GLY A 92 -0.39 11.75 5.83
N TRP A 93 -1.66 12.11 5.94
CA TRP A 93 -2.76 11.51 5.19
C TRP A 93 -3.61 12.59 4.57
N ILE A 94 -3.86 12.47 3.27
CA ILE A 94 -4.79 13.33 2.53
C ILE A 94 -6.05 12.54 2.20
N GLU A 95 -7.22 13.16 2.37
CA GLU A 95 -8.50 12.55 2.01
C GLU A 95 -8.73 12.68 0.51
N ARG A 96 -9.11 11.59 -0.15
CA ARG A 96 -9.52 11.58 -1.56
C ARG A 96 -11.02 11.72 -1.68
N ASP A 97 -11.52 12.89 -1.32
CA ASP A 97 -12.94 13.23 -1.27
C ASP A 97 -13.63 13.22 -2.65
N ASP A 98 -12.86 13.28 -3.74
CA ASP A 98 -13.36 13.25 -5.12
C ASP A 98 -13.20 11.88 -5.81
N TYR A 99 -12.59 10.89 -5.16
CA TYR A 99 -12.33 9.61 -5.80
C TYR A 99 -13.64 8.87 -6.17
N HIS A 100 -13.76 8.47 -7.42
CA HIS A 100 -14.92 7.75 -7.94
C HIS A 100 -14.44 6.60 -8.83
N GLY A 101 -14.65 5.36 -8.38
CA GLY A 101 -14.13 4.22 -9.12
C GLY A 101 -14.19 2.90 -8.35
N ARG A 102 -13.55 1.89 -8.95
CA ARG A 102 -13.40 0.57 -8.36
C ARG A 102 -11.98 0.09 -8.52
N PHE A 103 -11.48 -0.61 -7.52
CA PHE A 103 -10.17 -1.25 -7.55
C PHE A 103 -10.21 -2.55 -6.75
N ASP A 104 -9.24 -3.43 -6.98
CA ASP A 104 -9.14 -4.68 -6.23
C ASP A 104 -8.14 -4.53 -5.08
N ILE A 105 -8.40 -5.24 -3.98
CA ILE A 105 -7.44 -5.47 -2.89
C ILE A 105 -7.21 -6.97 -2.75
N LYS A 106 -5.95 -7.38 -2.59
CA LYS A 106 -5.54 -8.79 -2.62
C LYS A 106 -4.54 -9.10 -1.52
N HIS A 107 -4.70 -10.24 -0.88
CA HIS A 107 -3.73 -10.77 0.07
C HIS A 107 -3.68 -12.29 -0.01
N PHE A 108 -2.47 -12.86 0.02
CA PHE A 108 -2.28 -14.30 0.05
C PHE A 108 -2.14 -14.76 1.50
N PHE A 109 -3.10 -15.53 1.99
CA PHE A 109 -3.07 -16.08 3.34
C PHE A 109 -2.36 -17.43 3.34
N GLU A 110 -1.15 -17.46 3.89
CA GLU A 110 -0.36 -18.71 3.99
C GLU A 110 -1.12 -19.81 4.75
N GLY A 111 -1.82 -19.46 5.83
CA GLY A 111 -2.60 -20.42 6.63
C GLY A 111 -3.76 -21.07 5.87
N LEU A 112 -4.19 -20.50 4.75
CA LEU A 112 -5.24 -21.03 3.88
C LEU A 112 -4.72 -21.54 2.54
N ASP A 113 -3.44 -21.31 2.24
CA ASP A 113 -2.83 -21.51 0.92
C ASP A 113 -3.68 -20.89 -0.21
N ALA A 114 -4.22 -19.67 0.03
CA ALA A 114 -5.21 -19.06 -0.84
C ALA A 114 -5.01 -17.54 -1.01
N LEU A 115 -5.17 -17.08 -2.26
CA LEU A 115 -5.28 -15.67 -2.58
C LEU A 115 -6.71 -15.19 -2.35
N VAL A 116 -6.89 -14.26 -1.42
CA VAL A 116 -8.17 -13.60 -1.17
C VAL A 116 -8.17 -12.27 -1.90
N THR A 117 -9.24 -12.02 -2.66
CA THR A 117 -9.42 -10.78 -3.44
C THR A 117 -10.79 -10.17 -3.16
N TYR A 118 -10.81 -8.86 -2.98
CA TYR A 118 -12.03 -8.06 -2.92
C TYR A 118 -12.01 -6.97 -3.98
N GLN A 119 -13.13 -6.70 -4.62
CA GLN A 119 -13.37 -5.47 -5.36
C GLN A 119 -13.95 -4.43 -4.41
N VAL A 120 -13.31 -3.28 -4.33
CA VAL A 120 -13.73 -2.13 -3.52
C VAL A 120 -14.38 -1.11 -4.45
N THR A 121 -15.51 -0.54 -4.05
CA THR A 121 -16.22 0.50 -4.81
C THR A 121 -16.29 1.78 -3.99
N PHE A 122 -15.93 2.90 -4.64
CA PHE A 122 -16.06 4.24 -4.07
C PHE A 122 -16.86 5.15 -5.00
N THR A 123 -17.68 6.00 -4.39
CA THR A 123 -18.42 7.08 -5.06
C THR A 123 -18.14 8.39 -4.32
N ASN A 124 -17.47 9.35 -4.98
CA ASN A 124 -17.17 10.68 -4.43
C ASN A 124 -16.52 10.60 -3.04
N GLY A 125 -15.40 9.87 -2.96
CA GLY A 125 -14.61 9.68 -1.75
C GLY A 125 -15.23 8.81 -0.67
N ARG A 126 -16.43 8.27 -0.91
CA ARG A 126 -17.15 7.41 0.03
C ARG A 126 -17.19 5.96 -0.42
N LEU A 127 -16.86 5.06 0.51
CA LEU A 127 -16.94 3.63 0.34
C LEU A 127 -18.41 3.22 0.17
N GLU A 128 -18.71 2.60 -0.96
CA GLU A 128 -20.01 1.98 -1.23
C GLU A 128 -20.04 0.53 -0.72
N GLY A 129 -18.90 -0.17 -0.79
CA GLY A 129 -18.77 -1.51 -0.23
C GLY A 129 -17.67 -2.34 -0.87
N PHE A 130 -17.66 -3.61 -0.45
CA PHE A 130 -16.73 -4.64 -0.90
C PHE A 130 -17.50 -5.80 -1.53
N GLU A 131 -16.93 -6.39 -2.57
CA GLU A 131 -17.40 -7.63 -3.17
C GLU A 131 -16.26 -8.65 -3.17
N ARG A 132 -16.48 -9.83 -2.56
CA ARG A 132 -15.49 -10.91 -2.58
C ARG A 132 -15.43 -11.54 -3.97
N LEU A 133 -14.27 -11.47 -4.62
CA LEU A 133 -14.03 -12.16 -5.89
C LEU A 133 -13.62 -13.61 -5.62
N ARG A 134 -14.05 -14.52 -6.51
CA ARG A 134 -13.72 -15.96 -6.44
C ARG A 134 -12.42 -16.28 -7.14
#